data_AF-A0A7D8UVE3-F1
#
_entry.id   AF-A0A7D8UVE3-F1
#
_cell.length_a   1.000
_cell.length_b   1.000
_cell.length_c   1.000
_cell.angle_alpha   90.00
_cell.angle_beta   90.00
_cell.angle_gamma   90.00
#
_symmetry.space_group_name_H-M   'P 1'
#
loop_
_entity.id
_entity.type
_entity.pdbx_description
1 polymer ?
#
loop_
_entity_poly.entity_id
_entity_poly.type
_entity_poly.pdbx_seq_one_letter_code
_entity_poly.pdbx_strand_id
1 'polypeptide(L)'
;MAATSQPAQESAGLDGGILEPIAVVGMSMKFPQDAVTEESFWHMLLEKRCAATEFPEDRLNIGAFHSPEAGKRNTISTRKAHFLGEDFRAFDAPFFSIPPLEAATIDPQQRGLLEVTYRALENGAYYIAHKPLAGILIIE
;
A
#
# COMPACT_ATOMS: atom_id res chain seq x y z
N MET A 1 -39.61 28.80 6.13
CA MET A 1 -38.46 28.20 6.82
C MET A 1 -37.25 28.31 5.91
N ALA A 2 -36.54 29.44 5.97
CA ALA A 2 -35.27 29.64 5.29
C ALA A 2 -34.20 29.60 6.38
N ALA A 3 -33.30 28.63 6.32
CA ALA A 3 -32.17 28.54 7.23
C ALA A 3 -31.13 29.57 6.78
N THR A 4 -30.97 30.61 7.59
CA THR A 4 -29.90 31.60 7.49
C THR A 4 -28.55 30.92 7.64
N SER A 5 -27.73 30.97 6.60
CA SER A 5 -26.33 30.55 6.62
C SER A 5 -25.53 31.47 7.54
N GLN A 6 -24.94 30.91 8.59
CA GLN A 6 -23.96 31.61 9.42
C GLN A 6 -22.62 31.70 8.65
N PRO A 7 -21.92 32.86 8.70
CA PRO A 7 -20.62 33.00 8.07
C PRO A 7 -19.59 32.11 8.78
N ALA A 8 -18.68 31.53 8.00
CA ALA A 8 -17.55 30.74 8.49
C ALA A 8 -16.74 31.58 9.49
N GLN A 9 -16.57 31.06 10.70
CA GLN A 9 -15.75 31.70 11.71
C GLN A 9 -14.29 31.67 11.24
N GLU A 10 -13.77 32.86 10.95
CA GLU A 10 -12.34 33.13 10.81
C GLU A 10 -11.67 32.81 12.14
N SER A 11 -10.92 31.69 12.18
CA SER A 11 -10.23 31.24 13.38
C SER A 11 -9.04 32.16 13.66
N ALA A 12 -9.27 33.13 14.55
CA ALA A 12 -8.25 33.95 15.15
C ALA A 12 -7.25 33.08 15.95
N GLY A 13 -5.98 33.23 15.60
CA GLY A 13 -4.79 33.12 16.47
C GLY A 13 -4.74 32.00 17.50
N LEU A 14 -4.05 30.91 17.16
CA LEU A 14 -3.37 30.06 18.14
C LEU A 14 -1.86 30.25 18.00
N ASP A 15 -1.29 31.24 18.69
CA ASP A 15 0.15 31.28 18.97
C ASP A 15 0.49 30.21 20.04
N GLY A 16 0.43 28.96 19.59
CA GLY A 16 0.74 27.75 20.32
C GLY A 16 1.32 26.74 19.35
N GLY A 17 2.54 27.00 18.87
CA GLY A 17 3.35 26.10 18.04
C GLY A 17 2.57 25.38 16.93
N ILE A 18 1.92 26.12 16.03
CA ILE A 18 1.25 25.50 14.88
C ILE A 18 2.34 24.87 14.01
N LEU A 19 2.38 23.54 13.99
CA LEU A 19 3.27 22.78 13.11
C LEU A 19 3.03 23.20 11.66
N GLU A 20 4.10 23.39 10.91
CA GLU A 20 4.02 23.68 9.47
C GLU A 20 3.25 22.54 8.76
N PRO A 21 2.19 22.85 7.99
CA PRO A 21 1.45 21.82 7.26
C PRO A 21 2.37 21.06 6.29
N ILE A 22 2.30 19.72 6.32
CA ILE A 22 3.07 18.85 5.43
C ILE A 22 2.25 18.52 4.20
N ALA A 23 2.76 18.87 3.01
CA ALA A 23 2.14 18.51 1.74
C ALA A 23 2.50 17.07 1.34
N VAL A 24 1.50 16.31 0.90
CA VAL A 24 1.71 15.05 0.19
C VAL A 24 1.84 15.37 -1.30
N VAL A 25 3.07 15.28 -1.80
CA VAL A 25 3.40 15.68 -3.19
C VAL A 25 3.45 14.51 -4.17
N GLY A 26 3.51 13.28 -3.67
CA GLY A 26 3.49 12.06 -4.48
C GLY A 26 3.07 10.85 -3.64
N MET A 27 2.50 9.86 -4.31
CA MET A 27 2.10 8.59 -3.69
C MET A 27 2.33 7.42 -4.66
N SER A 28 2.38 6.22 -4.11
CA SER A 28 2.28 4.98 -4.87
C SER A 28 1.76 3.90 -3.93
N MET A 29 1.11 2.89 -4.48
CA MET A 29 0.49 1.81 -3.72
C MET A 29 0.38 0.54 -4.56
N LYS A 30 0.36 -0.60 -3.87
CA LYS A 30 0.04 -1.91 -4.44
C LYS A 30 -1.05 -2.54 -3.58
N PHE A 31 -2.25 -2.61 -4.13
CA PHE A 31 -3.41 -3.21 -3.50
C PHE A 31 -3.79 -4.53 -4.17
N PRO A 32 -4.69 -5.32 -3.53
CA PRO A 32 -5.13 -6.59 -4.06
C PRO A 32 -5.66 -6.52 -5.50
N GLN A 33 -5.54 -7.63 -6.23
CA GLN A 33 -5.91 -7.76 -7.64
C GLN A 33 -5.14 -6.76 -8.52
N ASP A 34 -5.87 -5.94 -9.27
CA ASP A 34 -5.38 -5.01 -10.30
C ASP A 34 -5.18 -3.58 -9.78
N ALA A 35 -5.39 -3.32 -8.49
CA ALA A 35 -5.27 -2.00 -7.87
C ALA A 35 -3.79 -1.63 -7.59
N VAL A 36 -2.99 -1.55 -8.65
CA VAL A 36 -1.55 -1.27 -8.61
C VAL A 36 -1.19 0.16 -9.05
N THR A 37 -2.21 0.95 -9.39
CA THR A 37 -2.11 2.39 -9.73
C THR A 37 -3.21 3.18 -9.02
N GLU A 38 -3.07 4.50 -8.99
CA GLU A 38 -4.06 5.43 -8.47
C GLU A 38 -5.40 5.28 -9.18
N GLU A 39 -5.39 5.19 -10.51
CA GLU A 39 -6.59 5.08 -11.33
C GLU A 39 -7.29 3.73 -11.13
N SER A 40 -6.54 2.63 -11.16
CA SER A 40 -7.10 1.28 -10.97
C SER A 40 -7.69 1.11 -9.57
N PHE A 41 -7.02 1.63 -8.55
CA PHE A 41 -7.55 1.66 -7.18
C PHE A 41 -8.80 2.53 -7.08
N TRP A 42 -8.81 3.72 -7.69
CA TRP A 42 -9.98 4.60 -7.69
C TRP A 42 -11.20 3.96 -8.35
N HIS A 43 -11.00 3.29 -9.49
CA HIS A 43 -12.06 2.52 -10.15
C HIS A 43 -12.59 1.40 -9.25
N MET A 44 -11.72 0.64 -8.59
CA MET A 44 -12.11 -0.40 -7.63
C MET A 44 -13.02 0.16 -6.52
N LEU A 45 -12.69 1.34 -5.98
CA LEU A 45 -13.48 2.01 -4.96
C LEU A 45 -14.84 2.46 -5.47
N LEU A 46 -14.89 3.11 -6.64
CA LEU A 46 -16.13 3.56 -7.27
C LEU A 46 -17.08 2.39 -7.54
N GLU A 47 -16.54 1.25 -7.97
CA GLU A 47 -17.28 0.01 -8.23
C GLU A 47 -17.67 -0.74 -6.95
N LYS A 48 -17.12 -0.35 -5.78
CA LYS A 48 -17.26 -1.07 -4.50
C LYS A 48 -16.88 -2.55 -4.64
N ARG A 49 -15.86 -2.83 -5.45
CA ARG A 49 -15.47 -4.19 -5.80
C ARG A 49 -14.80 -4.88 -4.60
N CYS A 50 -15.29 -6.07 -4.28
CA CYS A 50 -14.65 -6.94 -3.29
C CYS A 50 -13.46 -7.66 -3.95
N ALA A 51 -12.25 -7.35 -3.49
CA ALA A 51 -11.04 -7.91 -4.05
C ALA A 51 -10.64 -9.28 -3.46
N ALA A 52 -11.53 -9.93 -2.70
CA ALA A 52 -11.24 -11.20 -2.03
C ALA A 52 -11.26 -12.37 -3.02
N THR A 53 -10.15 -13.11 -3.08
CA THR A 53 -9.99 -14.33 -3.89
C THR A 53 -9.73 -15.54 -2.98
N GLU A 54 -9.86 -16.75 -3.51
CA GLU A 54 -9.35 -17.94 -2.81
C GLU A 54 -7.83 -17.84 -2.64
N PHE A 55 -7.28 -18.58 -1.68
CA PHE A 55 -5.83 -18.68 -1.50
C PHE A 55 -5.16 -19.23 -2.76
N PRO A 56 -4.14 -18.54 -3.31
CA PRO A 56 -3.31 -19.08 -4.37
C PRO A 56 -2.66 -20.40 -3.94
N GLU A 57 -2.66 -21.40 -4.82
CA GLU A 57 -2.13 -22.74 -4.52
C GLU A 57 -0.63 -22.73 -4.20
N ASP A 58 0.11 -21.79 -4.81
CA ASP A 58 1.54 -21.55 -4.59
C ASP A 58 1.86 -20.85 -3.25
N ARG A 59 0.83 -20.34 -2.56
CA ARG A 59 0.93 -19.75 -1.22
C ARG A 59 0.54 -20.75 -0.15
N LEU A 60 -0.63 -21.36 -0.29
CA LEU A 60 -1.19 -22.26 0.71
C LEU A 60 -2.22 -23.19 0.09
N ASN A 61 -2.06 -24.50 0.29
CA ASN A 61 -3.13 -25.45 0.03
C ASN A 61 -4.22 -25.32 1.11
N ILE A 62 -5.16 -24.40 0.91
CA ILE A 62 -6.24 -24.13 1.86
C ILE A 62 -7.10 -25.37 2.14
N GLY A 63 -7.20 -26.30 1.18
CA GLY A 63 -7.94 -27.55 1.35
C GLY A 63 -7.41 -28.43 2.50
N ALA A 64 -6.09 -28.38 2.76
CA ALA A 64 -5.47 -29.13 3.85
C ALA A 64 -5.69 -28.48 5.23
N PHE A 65 -6.01 -27.18 5.29
CA PHE A 65 -6.08 -26.42 6.53
C PHE A 65 -7.47 -25.85 6.85
N HIS A 66 -8.43 -25.97 5.94
CA HIS A 66 -9.75 -25.37 6.11
C HIS A 66 -10.66 -26.17 7.07
N SER A 67 -11.29 -25.47 8.01
CA SER A 67 -12.36 -26.02 8.86
C SER A 67 -13.50 -25.00 8.98
N PRO A 68 -14.77 -25.36 8.72
CA PRO A 68 -15.90 -24.45 8.88
C PRO A 68 -16.16 -24.05 10.34
N GLU A 69 -15.66 -24.83 11.31
CA GLU A 69 -15.75 -24.53 12.73
C GLU A 69 -14.68 -23.51 13.16
N ALA A 70 -15.12 -22.33 13.60
CA ALA A 70 -14.23 -21.29 14.12
C ALA A 70 -13.58 -21.74 15.45
N GLY A 71 -12.28 -21.48 15.61
CA GLY A 71 -11.54 -21.77 16.85
C GLY A 71 -10.93 -23.17 16.93
N LYS A 72 -11.12 -24.02 15.92
CA LYS A 72 -10.43 -25.31 15.85
C LYS A 72 -8.93 -25.10 15.63
N ARG A 73 -8.12 -25.72 16.50
CA ARG A 73 -6.65 -25.60 16.47
C ARG A 73 -6.08 -26.06 15.12
N ASN A 74 -5.08 -25.35 14.63
CA ASN A 74 -4.35 -25.63 13.37
C ASN A 74 -5.25 -25.61 12.12
N THR A 75 -6.35 -24.85 12.14
CA THR A 75 -7.24 -24.71 10.99
C THR A 75 -7.57 -23.25 10.71
N ILE A 76 -7.94 -22.97 9.47
CA ILE A 76 -8.37 -21.67 8.97
C ILE A 76 -9.86 -21.75 8.65
N SER A 77 -10.65 -20.84 9.21
CA SER A 77 -12.10 -20.79 8.98
C SER A 77 -12.49 -20.05 7.70
N THR A 78 -11.63 -19.19 7.19
CA THR A 78 -11.88 -18.39 5.99
C THR A 78 -11.18 -18.98 4.78
N ARG A 79 -11.89 -19.07 3.66
CA ARG A 79 -11.33 -19.57 2.38
C ARG A 79 -10.83 -18.47 1.44
N LYS A 80 -11.21 -17.22 1.72
CA LYS A 80 -10.87 -16.06 0.91
C LYS A 80 -10.02 -15.08 1.67
N ALA A 81 -9.08 -14.47 0.97
CA ALA A 81 -8.29 -13.37 1.47
C ALA A 81 -7.98 -12.42 0.30
N HIS A 82 -7.18 -11.40 0.56
CA HIS A 82 -6.86 -10.39 -0.41
C HIS A 82 -5.40 -10.54 -0.83
N PHE A 83 -5.16 -10.80 -2.11
CA PHE A 83 -3.84 -11.03 -2.68
C PHE A 83 -3.56 -10.04 -3.79
N LEU A 84 -2.30 -9.64 -3.93
CA LEU A 84 -1.83 -8.92 -5.12
C LEU A 84 -2.12 -9.76 -6.37
N GLY A 85 -2.53 -9.11 -7.45
CA GLY A 85 -2.76 -9.80 -8.73
C GLY A 85 -1.45 -10.17 -9.44
N GLU A 86 -0.39 -9.41 -9.19
CA GLU A 86 0.96 -9.73 -9.63
C GLU A 86 1.68 -10.68 -8.65
N ASP A 87 2.71 -11.37 -9.13
CA ASP A 87 3.54 -12.21 -8.27
C ASP A 87 4.32 -11.34 -7.27
N PHE A 88 3.99 -11.48 -5.98
CA PHE A 88 4.67 -10.77 -4.90
C PHE A 88 6.18 -11.07 -4.80
N ARG A 89 6.66 -12.13 -5.45
CA ARG A 89 8.08 -12.50 -5.52
C ARG A 89 8.82 -11.80 -6.66
N ALA A 90 8.10 -11.20 -7.62
CA ALA A 90 8.70 -10.46 -8.72
C ALA A 90 9.42 -9.21 -8.19
N PHE A 91 10.61 -8.93 -8.73
CA PHE A 91 11.42 -7.77 -8.34
C PHE A 91 12.45 -7.44 -9.42
N ASP A 92 12.57 -6.17 -9.80
CA ASP A 92 13.58 -5.69 -10.75
C ASP A 92 14.93 -5.43 -10.05
N ALA A 93 15.66 -6.52 -9.76
CA ALA A 93 16.93 -6.44 -9.05
C ALA A 93 18.01 -5.59 -9.77
N PRO A 94 18.20 -5.69 -11.11
CA PRO A 94 19.15 -4.85 -11.84
C PRO A 94 18.87 -3.36 -11.70
N PHE A 95 17.59 -2.95 -11.70
CA PHE A 95 17.20 -1.55 -11.51
C PHE A 95 17.74 -0.97 -10.18
N PHE A 96 17.63 -1.75 -9.10
CA PHE A 96 18.15 -1.36 -7.77
C PHE A 96 19.63 -1.68 -7.56
N SER A 97 20.35 -2.12 -8.59
CA SER A 97 21.75 -2.56 -8.50
C SER A 97 21.98 -3.68 -7.48
N ILE A 98 20.99 -4.56 -7.30
CA ILE A 98 21.06 -5.72 -6.39
C ILE A 98 21.37 -6.98 -7.20
N PRO A 99 22.39 -7.77 -6.83
CA PRO A 99 22.67 -9.06 -7.46
C PRO A 99 21.48 -10.03 -7.34
N PRO A 100 21.17 -10.87 -8.36
CA PRO A 100 20.02 -11.78 -8.31
C PRO A 100 20.02 -12.76 -7.13
N LEU A 101 21.20 -13.24 -6.73
CA LEU A 101 21.34 -14.15 -5.60
C LEU A 101 20.99 -13.46 -4.27
N GLU A 102 21.35 -12.19 -4.13
CA GLU A 102 21.03 -11.39 -2.96
C GLU A 102 19.53 -11.08 -2.94
N ALA A 103 18.97 -10.62 -4.07
CA ALA A 103 17.54 -10.34 -4.22
C ALA A 103 16.65 -11.53 -3.83
N ALA A 104 17.07 -12.77 -4.11
CA ALA A 104 16.34 -13.98 -3.73
C ALA A 104 16.22 -14.19 -2.21
N THR A 105 17.12 -13.59 -1.43
CA THR A 105 17.14 -13.69 0.05
C THR A 105 16.42 -12.53 0.74
N ILE A 106 16.12 -11.45 0.01
CA ILE A 106 15.43 -10.28 0.56
C ILE A 106 13.94 -10.60 0.75
N ASP A 107 13.40 -10.23 1.91
CA ASP A 107 11.97 -10.35 2.19
C ASP A 107 11.16 -9.67 1.07
N PRO A 108 10.15 -10.35 0.48
CA PRO A 108 9.32 -9.77 -0.57
C PRO A 108 8.68 -8.41 -0.20
N GLN A 109 8.39 -8.16 1.08
CA GLN A 109 7.85 -6.88 1.55
C GLN A 109 8.87 -5.75 1.41
N GLN A 110 10.14 -6.02 1.70
CA GLN A 110 11.22 -5.04 1.52
C GLN A 110 11.45 -4.75 0.03
N ARG A 111 11.37 -5.78 -0.82
CA ARG A 111 11.45 -5.62 -2.29
C ARG A 111 10.29 -4.78 -2.83
N GLY A 112 9.07 -5.07 -2.39
CA GLY A 112 7.88 -4.27 -2.73
C GLY A 112 7.99 -2.82 -2.23
N LEU A 113 8.51 -2.61 -1.02
CA LEU A 113 8.74 -1.28 -0.47
C LEU A 113 9.70 -0.45 -1.33
N LEU A 114 10.79 -1.04 -1.82
CA LEU A 114 11.74 -0.36 -2.72
C LEU A 114 11.05 0.12 -4.00
N GLU A 115 10.26 -0.75 -4.63
CA GLU A 115 9.52 -0.40 -5.85
C GLU A 115 8.48 0.70 -5.60
N VAL A 116 7.67 0.57 -4.55
CA VAL A 116 6.62 1.55 -4.22
C VAL A 116 7.23 2.89 -3.83
N THR A 117 8.31 2.90 -3.06
CA THR A 117 9.02 4.13 -2.68
C THR A 117 9.55 4.85 -3.91
N TYR A 118 10.18 4.11 -4.83
CA TYR A 118 10.69 4.69 -6.06
C TYR A 118 9.57 5.29 -6.92
N ARG A 119 8.47 4.56 -7.13
CA ARG A 119 7.30 5.06 -7.88
C ARG A 119 6.66 6.28 -7.22
N ALA A 120 6.60 6.34 -5.89
CA ALA A 120 6.06 7.50 -5.18
C ALA A 120 6.92 8.76 -5.39
N LEU A 121 8.25 8.61 -5.46
CA LEU A 121 9.15 9.71 -5.80
C LEU A 121 8.94 10.17 -7.25
N GLU A 122 8.79 9.24 -8.19
CA GLU A 122 8.49 9.57 -9.59
C GLU A 122 7.15 10.31 -9.72
N ASN A 123 6.12 9.85 -9.03
CA ASN A 123 4.80 10.49 -9.00
C ASN A 123 4.88 11.93 -8.47
N GLY A 124 5.73 12.17 -7.46
CA GLY A 124 6.01 13.51 -6.95
C GLY A 124 6.95 14.35 -7.81
N ALA A 125 7.28 13.90 -9.02
CA ALA A 125 8.25 14.50 -9.93
C ALA A 125 9.62 14.77 -9.27
N TYR A 126 9.99 13.93 -8.30
CA TYR A 126 11.23 14.04 -7.56
C TYR A 126 12.32 13.19 -8.21
N TYR A 127 13.40 13.84 -8.64
CA TYR A 127 14.57 13.16 -9.15
C TYR A 127 15.62 13.04 -8.05
N ILE A 128 16.16 11.84 -7.86
CA ILE A 128 17.24 11.57 -6.91
C ILE A 128 18.53 12.17 -7.46
N ALA A 129 18.73 13.47 -7.26
CA ALA A 129 19.98 14.18 -7.50
C ALA A 129 20.66 14.51 -6.15
N HIS A 130 21.98 14.64 -6.14
CA HIS A 130 22.87 14.72 -4.96
C HIS A 130 22.61 15.85 -3.94
N LYS A 131 21.44 15.92 -3.30
CA LYS A 131 21.18 16.79 -2.13
C LYS A 131 20.47 16.02 -0.99
N PRO A 132 20.86 16.25 0.29
CA PRO A 132 20.57 15.30 1.36
C PRO A 132 19.34 15.66 2.22
N LEU A 133 18.90 14.61 2.93
CA LEU A 133 17.90 14.50 4.02
C LEU A 133 16.45 14.25 3.58
N ALA A 134 16.23 13.11 2.90
CA ALA A 134 14.94 12.42 2.92
C ALA A 134 14.93 11.40 4.07
N GLY A 135 13.97 11.51 4.98
CA GLY A 135 13.72 10.48 6.00
C GLY A 135 12.69 9.48 5.49
N ILE A 136 12.95 8.18 5.68
CA ILE A 136 11.99 7.12 5.38
C ILE A 136 11.46 6.60 6.71
N LEU A 137 10.13 6.64 6.87
CA LEU A 137 9.43 6.05 8.01
C LEU A 137 8.54 4.92 7.48
N ILE A 138 8.76 3.71 7.98
CA ILE A 138 7.94 2.53 7.69
C ILE A 138 7.12 2.24 8.93
N ILE A 139 5.81 2.12 8.76
CA ILE A 139 4.87 1.75 9.82
C ILE A 139 4.35 0.36 9.47
N GLU A 140 4.62 -0.63 10.32
CA GLU A 140 4.08 -1.99 10.21
C GLU A 140 2.77 -2.14 10.99
#